data_AF-A0A7X6X2Y1-F1
#
_entry.id   AF-A0A7X6X2Y1-F1
#
_cell.length_a   1.000
_cell.length_b   1.000
_cell.length_c   1.000
_cell.angle_alpha   90.00
_cell.angle_beta   90.00
_cell.angle_gamma   90.00
#
_symmetry.space_group_name_H-M   'P 1'
#
loop_
_entity.id
_entity.type
_entity.pdbx_description
1 polymer ?
#
loop_
_entity_poly.entity_id
_entity_poly.type
_entity_poly.pdbx_seq_one_letter_code
_entity_poly.pdbx_strand_id
1 'polypeptide(L)' 'MKQMPNVVLYPLEEGKKILHGAGYEIGDVVLTKPISNKELGNKLRIVRQQTRLDGRVDLIVAYEAPVVTGKEV' A
#
# COMPACT_ATOMS: atom_id res chain seq x y z
N MET A 1 6.80 -1.92 23.42
CA MET A 1 6.53 -1.20 22.15
C MET A 1 5.57 -2.06 21.33
N LYS A 2 4.54 -1.46 20.73
CA LYS A 2 3.63 -2.19 19.83
C LYS A 2 4.40 -2.60 18.57
N GLN A 3 4.35 -3.88 18.19
CA GLN A 3 4.99 -4.35 16.97
C GLN A 3 4.19 -3.87 15.75
N MET A 4 4.86 -3.29 14.76
CA MET A 4 4.21 -2.81 13.54
C MET A 4 3.71 -3.99 12.70
N PRO A 5 2.44 -3.97 12.24
CA PRO A 5 1.92 -4.98 11.32
C PRO A 5 2.67 -4.95 9.99
N ASN A 6 3.05 -6.12 9.48
CA ASN A 6 3.59 -6.25 8.13
C ASN A 6 2.44 -6.30 7.12
N VAL A 7 2.19 -5.18 6.44
CA VAL A 7 1.10 -5.08 5.43
C VAL A 7 1.65 -4.89 4.01
N VAL A 8 2.95 -5.17 3.81
CA VAL A 8 3.54 -5.16 2.47
C VAL A 8 2.86 -6.23 1.62
N LEU A 9 2.65 -5.92 0.34
CA LEU A 9 1.89 -6.67 -0.67
C LEU A 9 0.37 -6.69 -0.48
N TYR A 10 -0.19 -6.06 0.56
CA TYR A 10 -1.64 -5.94 0.69
C TYR A 10 -2.20 -4.88 -0.27
N PRO A 11 -3.46 -5.06 -0.73
CA PRO A 11 -4.22 -3.97 -1.34
C PRO A 11 -4.23 -2.75 -0.41
N LEU A 12 -4.11 -1.54 -0.97
CA LEU A 12 -3.99 -0.30 -0.21
C LEU A 12 -5.10 -0.14 0.84
N GLU A 13 -6.35 -0.36 0.45
CA GLU A 13 -7.49 -0.20 1.35
C GLU A 13 -7.53 -1.28 2.46
N GLU A 14 -7.01 -2.47 2.20
CA GLU A 14 -6.90 -3.52 3.21
C GLU A 14 -5.75 -3.24 4.18
N GLY A 15 -4.60 -2.82 3.68
CA GLY A 15 -3.46 -2.43 4.53
C GLY A 15 -3.77 -1.24 5.44
N LYS A 16 -4.54 -0.25 4.95
CA LYS A 16 -5.05 0.86 5.78
C LYS A 16 -5.91 0.35 6.94
N LYS A 17 -6.83 -0.60 6.68
CA LYS A 17 -7.69 -1.19 7.72
C LYS A 17 -6.87 -1.93 8.77
N ILE A 18 -5.87 -2.70 8.36
CA ILE A 18 -4.99 -3.44 9.29
C ILE A 18 -4.22 -2.46 10.19
N LEU A 19 -3.63 -1.42 9.61
CA LEU A 19 -2.87 -0.42 10.38
C LEU A 19 -3.78 0.36 11.34
N HIS A 20 -4.95 0.77 10.89
CA HIS A 20 -5.93 1.45 11.73
C HIS A 20 -6.44 0.55 12.86
N GLY A 21 -6.73 -0.72 12.60
CA GLY A 21 -7.08 -1.70 13.63
C GLY A 21 -5.94 -1.95 14.63
N ALA A 22 -4.70 -1.80 14.17
CA ALA A 22 -3.51 -1.78 15.00
C ALA A 22 -3.18 -0.38 15.58
N GLY A 23 -4.09 0.60 15.50
CA GLY A 23 -3.95 1.92 16.14
C GLY A 23 -2.86 2.82 15.54
N TYR A 24 -2.46 2.58 14.30
CA TYR A 24 -1.55 3.47 13.57
C TYR A 24 -2.35 4.47 12.73
N GLU A 25 -1.88 5.72 12.70
CA GLU A 25 -2.36 6.75 11.78
C GLU A 25 -1.54 6.73 10.48
N ILE A 26 -2.22 6.89 9.34
CA ILE A 26 -1.56 7.01 8.04
C ILE A 26 -1.14 8.46 7.83
N GLY A 27 0.14 8.67 7.48
CA GLY A 27 0.70 9.94 7.06
C GLY A 27 0.42 10.20 5.59
N ASP A 28 1.39 9.89 4.73
CA ASP A 28 1.28 10.03 3.28
C ASP A 28 1.13 8.67 2.57
N VAL A 29 0.44 8.70 1.43
CA VAL A 29 0.41 7.60 0.45
C VAL A 29 1.21 8.03 -0.77
N VAL A 30 2.40 7.48 -0.92
CA VAL A 30 3.36 7.81 -1.99
C VAL A 30 3.22 6.82 -3.13
N LEU A 31 2.81 7.30 -4.29
CA LEU A 31 2.71 6.52 -5.52
C LEU A 31 4.07 6.42 -6.20
N THR A 32 4.53 5.20 -6.53
CA THR A 32 5.85 4.99 -7.15
C THR A 32 5.90 5.32 -8.64
N LYS A 33 4.75 5.49 -9.31
CA LYS A 33 4.67 5.93 -10.72
C LYS A 33 3.47 6.86 -10.92
N PRO A 34 3.60 7.89 -11.79
CA PRO A 34 2.46 8.69 -12.19
C PRO A 34 1.55 7.82 -13.07
N ILE A 35 0.38 7.48 -12.55
CA ILE A 35 -0.68 6.84 -13.32
C ILE A 35 -1.68 7.93 -13.69
N SER A 36 -2.30 7.86 -14.87
CA SER A 36 -3.42 8.76 -15.15
C SER A 36 -4.51 8.56 -14.10
N ASN A 37 -5.15 9.65 -13.63
CA ASN A 37 -6.16 9.61 -12.56
C ASN A 37 -7.30 8.58 -12.76
N LYS A 38 -7.48 8.07 -13.99
CA LYS A 38 -8.47 7.04 -14.34
C LYS A 38 -8.15 5.64 -13.79
N GLU A 39 -6.94 5.38 -13.32
CA GLU A 39 -6.50 4.03 -12.91
C GLU A 39 -6.37 3.86 -11.38
N LEU A 40 -6.68 4.90 -10.59
CA LEU A 40 -6.53 4.97 -9.14
C LEU A 40 -7.50 4.09 -8.32
N GLY A 41 -8.12 3.07 -8.92
CA GLY A 41 -8.99 2.11 -8.23
C GLY A 41 -8.24 1.07 -7.39
N ASN A 42 -8.96 0.04 -6.91
CA ASN A 42 -8.55 -1.09 -6.04
C ASN A 42 -7.27 -1.88 -6.43
N LYS A 43 -6.52 -1.45 -7.43
CA LYS A 43 -5.33 -2.09 -7.97
C LYS A 43 -4.04 -1.60 -7.32
N LEU A 44 -4.09 -0.76 -6.29
CA LEU A 44 -2.87 -0.32 -5.60
C LEU A 44 -2.48 -1.31 -4.51
N ARG A 45 -1.20 -1.69 -4.45
CA ARG A 45 -0.62 -2.53 -3.40
C ARG A 45 0.50 -1.80 -2.68
N ILE A 46 0.61 -2.03 -1.39
CA ILE A 46 1.66 -1.44 -0.55
C ILE A 46 2.96 -2.21 -0.82
N VAL A 47 4.00 -1.52 -1.28
CA VAL A 47 5.31 -2.12 -1.54
C VAL A 47 6.30 -1.83 -0.42
N ARG A 48 6.05 -0.81 0.40
CA ARG A 48 6.86 -0.47 1.57
C ARG A 48 6.06 0.36 2.58
N GLN A 49 6.46 0.24 3.84
CA GLN A 49 5.98 1.07 4.95
C GLN A 49 7.16 1.79 5.60
N GLN A 50 6.91 2.99 6.12
CA GLN A 50 7.90 3.74 6.89
C GLN A 50 7.23 4.47 8.05
N THR A 51 7.73 4.24 9.27
CA THR A 51 7.28 5.00 10.44
C THR A 51 8.00 6.35 10.49
N ARG A 52 7.23 7.41 10.70
CA ARG A 52 7.72 8.78 10.89
C ARG A 52 8.11 9.04 12.35
N LEU A 53 8.85 10.12 12.56
CA LEU A 53 9.21 10.60 13.90
C LEU A 53 7.98 11.04 14.72
N ASP A 54 6.90 11.46 14.05
CA ASP A 54 5.63 11.81 14.69
C ASP A 54 4.73 10.59 15.01
N GLY A 55 5.21 9.38 14.73
CA GLY A 55 4.49 8.13 14.98
C GLY A 55 3.53 7.69 13.87
N ARG A 56 3.34 8.48 12.80
CA ARG A 56 2.52 8.11 11.65
C ARG A 56 3.23 7.12 10.73
N VAL A 57 2.47 6.45 9.87
CA VAL A 57 2.97 5.48 8.90
C VAL A 57 2.76 6.00 7.48
N ASP A 58 3.85 6.12 6.73
CA ASP A 58 3.81 6.36 5.29
C ASP A 58 3.70 5.04 4.54
N LEU A 59 2.88 5.05 3.51
CA LEU A 59 2.64 3.92 2.63
C LEU A 59 3.18 4.24 1.24
N ILE A 60 4.13 3.44 0.78
CA ILE A 60 4.61 3.51 -0.60
C ILE A 60 3.87 2.45 -1.38
N VAL A 61 3.20 2.83 -2.46
CA VAL A 61 2.29 1.97 -3.21
C VAL A 61 2.63 1.93 -4.69
N ALA A 62 2.39 0.77 -5.30
CA ALA A 62 2.53 0.53 -6.72
C ALA A 62 1.23 -0.05 -7.30
N TYR A 63 1.03 0.14 -8.60
CA TYR A 63 -0.06 -0.50 -9.32
C TYR A 63 0.19 -2.01 -9.47
N GLU A 64 -0.85 -2.78 -9.25
CA GLU A 64 -0.93 -4.19 -9.57
C GLU A 64 -0.96 -4.34 -11.08
N ALA A 65 0.17 -4.74 -11.66
CA ALA A 65 0.18 -5.18 -13.04
C ALA A 65 -0.84 -6.32 -13.17
N PRO A 66 -1.72 -6.29 -14.20
CA PRO A 66 -2.56 -7.45 -14.47
C PRO A 66 -1.63 -8.67 -14.58
N VAL A 67 -1.97 -9.74 -13.85
CA VAL A 67 -1.28 -11.01 -14.01
C VAL A 67 -1.46 -11.41 -15.47
N VAL A 68 -0.40 -11.28 -16.26
CA VAL A 68 -0.35 -11.89 -17.59
C VAL A 68 -0.19 -13.38 -17.30
N THR A 69 -1.30 -14.06 -17.04
CA THR A 69 -1.36 -15.52 -17.11
C THR A 69 -0.92 -15.85 -18.52
N GLY A 70 0.27 -16.42 -18.66
CA GLY A 70 0.82 -16.77 -19.96
C GLY A 70 -0.21 -17.53 -20.76
N LYS A 71 -0.60 -16.98 -21.90
CA LYS A 71 -1.04 -17.84 -23.00
C LYS A 71 0.17 -18.72 -23.29
N GLU A 72 0.04 -20.01 -23.03
CA GLU A 72 0.80 -21.01 -23.77
C GLU A 72 0.61 -20.69 -25.26
N VAL A 73 1.74 -20.41 -25.92
CA VAL A 73 1.86 -20.35 -27.38
C VAL A 73 1.89 -21.77 -27.92
#